data_AF-A0A2D6PBG5-F1
#
_entry.id   AF-A0A2D6PBG5-F1
#
_cell.length_a   1.000
_cell.length_b   1.000
_cell.length_c   1.000
_cell.angle_alpha   90.00
_cell.angle_beta   90.00
_cell.angle_gamma   90.00
#
_symmetry.space_group_name_H-M   'P 1'
#
loop_
_entity.id
_entity.type
_entity.pdbx_description
1 polymer ?
#
loop_
_entity_poly.entity_id
_entity_poly.type
_entity_poly.pdbx_seq_one_letter_code
_entity_poly.pdbx_strand_id
1 'polypeptide(L)'
;MKNDQSHLTFYKNFSITRGNGKLKGALVEAENLAEATHKSIFTCHDYGSRVETPKHQHGMSLGYDAPIMVSINNPDSEPKVYFPGMHDDGRGVMQYILEVTHGIHNHWKKDEDHPERWGYTYNERFASQLPFVFQRIKADYDKKGRITGRDYHFSTWITGEDIIPEQEDPPCLQIGNIRFLMDENGQQVMNYMTIWRSRDLLKAWNENNIGQVELMKLIRDKTSDMLQIPIELGSYIDTSTSLHLYGLYVDRDNLEKQIEQMRGYKDDEELSRKFIRRIEKREDMGFFEKLSTKRWLNSVFKHRDDRDYQAALIELKKRWDIDMYKKNSRSLDDYFMSTSGKDKKSLKRLIAAQMDAEAKGHGLNQSEETLEKLGYDLENFPYPEEWDTWPKSWDAEPDTSKLAEVVK
;
A
#
# COMPACT_ATOMS: atom_id res chain seq x y z
N MET A 1 -13.61 -16.83 29.13
CA MET A 1 -12.91 -16.50 27.87
C MET A 1 -13.88 -16.75 26.73
N LYS A 2 -14.55 -15.69 26.26
CA LYS A 2 -15.33 -15.72 25.01
C LYS A 2 -14.46 -15.00 23.98
N ASN A 3 -14.08 -15.70 22.92
CA ASN A 3 -13.44 -15.11 21.76
C ASN A 3 -14.45 -14.19 21.09
N ASP A 4 -14.27 -12.89 21.28
CA ASP A 4 -15.00 -11.85 20.56
C ASP A 4 -14.22 -11.59 19.26
N GLN A 5 -14.54 -12.35 18.21
CA GLN A 5 -14.08 -12.03 16.86
C GLN A 5 -14.94 -10.88 16.35
N SER A 6 -14.52 -9.65 16.66
CA SER A 6 -15.09 -8.43 16.11
C SER A 6 -14.72 -8.26 14.64
N HIS A 7 -15.25 -9.12 13.77
CA HIS A 7 -15.21 -8.88 12.34
C HIS A 7 -16.37 -7.97 11.95
N LEU A 8 -16.06 -6.68 11.82
CA LEU A 8 -16.92 -5.65 11.24
C LEU A 8 -17.63 -6.20 9.99
N THR A 9 -18.92 -6.52 10.15
CA THR A 9 -19.78 -6.97 9.05
C THR A 9 -20.90 -5.94 8.90
N PHE A 10 -20.88 -5.14 7.84
CA PHE A 10 -21.89 -4.11 7.62
C PHE A 10 -22.39 -4.09 6.16
N TYR A 11 -23.08 -5.12 5.70
CA TYR A 11 -23.80 -5.01 4.42
C TYR A 11 -25.15 -4.31 4.62
N LYS A 12 -25.22 -3.02 4.26
CA LYS A 12 -26.48 -2.30 4.06
C LYS A 12 -26.53 -1.75 2.64
N ASN A 13 -27.60 -2.10 1.92
CA ASN A 13 -27.94 -1.56 0.60
C ASN A 13 -27.93 -0.03 0.62
N PHE A 14 -27.14 0.60 -0.25
CA PHE A 14 -27.26 2.02 -0.54
C PHE A 14 -27.54 2.23 -2.03
N SER A 15 -28.58 3.01 -2.30
CA SER A 15 -28.94 3.51 -3.61
C SER A 15 -27.79 4.32 -4.22
N ILE A 16 -27.70 4.25 -5.56
CA ILE A 16 -26.69 4.83 -6.47
C ILE A 16 -26.69 6.38 -6.48
N THR A 17 -27.25 7.04 -5.46
CA THR A 17 -27.32 8.49 -5.35
C THR A 17 -26.03 9.06 -4.77
N ARG A 18 -25.58 10.21 -5.31
CA ARG A 18 -24.57 11.10 -4.69
C ARG A 18 -24.72 11.07 -3.17
N GLY A 19 -23.60 10.90 -2.45
CA GLY A 19 -23.61 10.75 -0.98
C GLY A 19 -24.48 11.82 -0.30
N ASN A 20 -25.07 11.50 0.84
CA ASN A 20 -25.97 12.41 1.58
C ASN A 20 -25.26 13.61 2.25
N GLY A 21 -24.15 14.07 1.67
CA GLY A 21 -23.27 15.11 2.20
C GLY A 21 -22.44 14.69 3.42
N LYS A 22 -22.42 13.40 3.78
CA LYS A 22 -21.66 12.88 4.93
C LYS A 22 -20.65 11.84 4.48
N LEU A 23 -19.40 12.00 4.90
CA LEU A 23 -18.36 10.98 4.74
C LEU A 23 -18.62 9.82 5.69
N LYS A 24 -18.37 8.60 5.21
CA LYS A 24 -18.44 7.38 6.01
C LYS A 24 -17.02 6.84 6.14
N GLY A 25 -16.53 6.76 7.38
CA GLY A 25 -15.24 6.15 7.67
C GLY A 25 -15.30 4.63 7.71
N ALA A 26 -14.21 3.97 7.33
CA ALA A 26 -14.05 2.53 7.47
C ALA A 26 -12.70 2.18 8.10
N LEU A 27 -12.67 1.04 8.80
CA LEU A 27 -11.47 0.37 9.28
C LEU A 27 -11.34 -0.96 8.52
N VAL A 28 -10.18 -1.19 7.94
CA VAL A 28 -9.80 -2.45 7.31
C VAL A 28 -8.69 -3.07 8.15
N GLU A 29 -8.85 -4.33 8.52
CA GLU A 29 -7.82 -5.12 9.17
C GLU A 29 -7.38 -6.24 8.23
N ALA A 30 -6.07 -6.41 8.08
CA ALA A 30 -5.47 -7.38 7.18
C ALA A 30 -4.16 -7.92 7.76
N GLU A 31 -3.79 -9.11 7.30
CA GLU A 31 -2.56 -9.77 7.71
C GLU A 31 -1.35 -9.23 6.96
N ASN A 32 -1.45 -9.08 5.63
CA ASN A 32 -0.38 -8.64 4.75
C ASN A 32 -0.85 -7.59 3.73
N LEU A 33 0.08 -7.00 2.97
CA LEU A 33 -0.22 -5.96 1.98
C LEU A 33 -1.20 -6.42 0.90
N ALA A 34 -1.11 -7.68 0.44
CA ALA A 34 -2.01 -8.16 -0.59
C ALA A 34 -3.44 -8.28 -0.09
N GLU A 35 -3.64 -8.83 1.12
CA GLU A 35 -4.97 -8.90 1.73
C GLU A 35 -5.52 -7.50 2.00
N ALA A 36 -4.66 -6.59 2.48
CA ALA A 36 -5.02 -5.20 2.73
C ALA A 36 -5.48 -4.50 1.45
N THR A 37 -4.78 -4.69 0.33
CA THR A 37 -5.15 -4.14 -0.99
C THR A 37 -6.52 -4.67 -1.42
N HIS A 38 -6.70 -5.98 -1.38
CA HIS A 38 -7.94 -6.66 -1.76
C HIS A 38 -9.15 -6.15 -0.95
N LYS A 39 -9.02 -6.15 0.39
CA LYS A 39 -10.08 -5.68 1.29
C LYS A 39 -10.35 -4.19 1.12
N SER A 40 -9.32 -3.38 0.91
CA SER A 40 -9.48 -1.93 0.75
C SER A 40 -10.23 -1.59 -0.53
N ILE A 41 -9.93 -2.24 -1.67
CA ILE A 41 -10.63 -2.07 -2.94
C ILE A 41 -12.14 -2.31 -2.76
N PHE A 42 -12.52 -3.45 -2.17
CA PHE A 42 -13.92 -3.74 -1.94
C PHE A 42 -14.56 -2.82 -0.90
N THR A 43 -13.83 -2.44 0.15
CA THR A 43 -14.34 -1.50 1.16
C THR A 43 -14.67 -0.14 0.54
N CYS A 44 -13.75 0.42 -0.25
CA CYS A 44 -13.97 1.69 -0.94
C CYS A 44 -15.09 1.58 -1.97
N HIS A 45 -15.12 0.50 -2.76
CA HIS A 45 -16.15 0.29 -3.77
C HIS A 45 -17.55 0.13 -3.17
N ASP A 46 -17.69 -0.69 -2.12
CA ASP A 46 -19.00 -1.05 -1.58
C ASP A 46 -19.56 -0.01 -0.61
N TYR A 47 -18.68 0.73 0.08
CA TYR A 47 -19.07 1.67 1.15
C TYR A 47 -18.72 3.13 0.86
N GLY A 48 -17.84 3.37 -0.11
CA GLY A 48 -17.42 4.71 -0.49
C GLY A 48 -18.59 5.55 -0.99
N SER A 49 -18.51 6.84 -0.71
CA SER A 49 -19.45 7.81 -1.26
C SER A 49 -19.21 7.94 -2.76
N ARG A 50 -20.29 7.94 -3.55
CA ARG A 50 -20.21 8.32 -4.97
C ARG A 50 -20.02 9.83 -5.08
N VAL A 51 -18.84 10.28 -5.52
CA VAL A 51 -18.45 11.69 -5.54
C VAL A 51 -17.72 12.09 -6.83
N GLU A 52 -17.71 13.40 -7.09
CA GLU A 52 -16.83 14.01 -8.08
C GLU A 52 -15.42 14.11 -7.47
N THR A 53 -14.56 13.14 -7.79
CA THR A 53 -13.15 13.15 -7.35
C THR A 53 -12.40 14.35 -7.97
N PRO A 54 -11.24 14.78 -7.44
CA PRO A 54 -10.53 15.98 -7.95
C PRO A 54 -10.24 15.99 -9.46
N LYS A 55 -10.10 14.82 -10.09
CA LYS A 55 -9.88 14.68 -11.55
C LYS A 55 -11.16 14.47 -12.36
N HIS A 56 -12.33 14.71 -11.77
CA HIS A 56 -13.63 14.53 -12.43
C HIS A 56 -13.85 15.58 -13.50
N GLN A 57 -14.36 15.16 -14.66
CA GLN A 57 -14.77 16.05 -15.75
C GLN A 57 -16.26 15.88 -16.02
N HIS A 58 -16.87 16.92 -16.62
CA HIS A 58 -18.28 16.88 -16.96
C HIS A 58 -18.61 15.68 -17.85
N GLY A 59 -19.65 14.93 -17.48
CA GLY A 59 -20.10 13.74 -18.22
C GLY A 59 -19.40 12.44 -17.81
N MET A 60 -18.41 12.48 -16.92
CA MET A 60 -17.78 11.26 -16.38
C MET A 60 -18.66 10.61 -15.31
N SER A 61 -18.45 9.31 -15.08
CA SER A 61 -18.99 8.62 -13.92
C SER A 61 -18.44 9.23 -12.62
N LEU A 62 -19.23 9.12 -11.54
CA LEU A 62 -18.74 9.45 -10.20
C LEU A 62 -17.74 8.39 -9.73
N GLY A 63 -16.69 8.80 -9.04
CA GLY A 63 -15.78 7.89 -8.35
C GLY A 63 -16.37 7.37 -7.03
N TYR A 64 -15.58 6.58 -6.32
CA TYR A 64 -15.84 6.14 -4.95
C TYR A 64 -14.80 6.79 -4.03
N ASP A 65 -15.21 7.33 -2.89
CA ASP A 65 -14.31 7.98 -1.93
C ASP A 65 -14.74 7.68 -0.49
N ALA A 66 -13.77 7.35 0.36
CA ALA A 66 -13.98 7.28 1.80
C ALA A 66 -12.71 7.60 2.60
N PRO A 67 -12.83 8.16 3.81
CA PRO A 67 -11.78 8.07 4.80
C PRO A 67 -11.63 6.61 5.26
N ILE A 68 -10.47 6.02 5.05
CA ILE A 68 -10.20 4.60 5.38
C ILE A 68 -8.90 4.51 6.17
N MET A 69 -8.97 3.81 7.31
CA MET A 69 -7.80 3.34 8.05
C MET A 69 -7.58 1.87 7.73
N VAL A 70 -6.37 1.51 7.34
CA VAL A 70 -5.98 0.13 7.00
C VAL A 70 -4.87 -0.29 7.98
N SER A 71 -5.19 -1.22 8.86
CA SER A 71 -4.25 -1.82 9.81
C SER A 71 -3.76 -3.15 9.25
N ILE A 72 -2.44 -3.26 9.09
CA ILE A 72 -1.76 -4.43 8.51
C ILE A 72 -0.87 -5.03 9.58
N ASN A 73 -1.18 -6.25 10.02
CA ASN A 73 -0.53 -6.86 11.18
C ASN A 73 0.91 -7.26 10.90
N ASN A 74 1.15 -7.92 9.76
CA ASN A 74 2.44 -8.45 9.32
C ASN A 74 2.77 -7.90 7.91
N PRO A 75 3.05 -6.59 7.80
CA PRO A 75 3.19 -5.93 6.51
C PRO A 75 4.39 -6.42 5.69
N ASP A 76 5.41 -7.00 6.34
CA ASP A 76 6.54 -7.60 5.62
C ASP A 76 6.28 -9.03 5.12
N SER A 77 5.17 -9.67 5.52
CA SER A 77 4.88 -11.05 5.14
C SER A 77 4.34 -11.19 3.72
N GLU A 78 4.57 -12.36 3.13
CA GLU A 78 4.03 -12.72 1.81
C GLU A 78 2.63 -13.36 1.93
N PRO A 79 1.76 -13.21 0.91
CA PRO A 79 1.98 -12.43 -0.30
C PRO A 79 1.85 -10.91 -0.07
N LYS A 80 2.76 -10.13 -0.65
CA LYS A 80 2.72 -8.65 -0.65
C LYS A 80 1.91 -8.10 -1.81
N VAL A 81 1.84 -8.83 -2.92
CA VAL A 81 1.22 -8.35 -4.14
C VAL A 81 -0.16 -8.94 -4.32
N TYR A 82 -1.16 -8.07 -4.53
CA TYR A 82 -2.46 -8.44 -5.06
C TYR A 82 -2.54 -7.95 -6.51
N PHE A 83 -2.40 -8.86 -7.46
CA PHE A 83 -2.21 -8.55 -8.89
C PHE A 83 -3.28 -7.60 -9.47
N PRO A 84 -4.58 -7.73 -9.13
CA PRO A 84 -5.60 -6.81 -9.64
C PRO A 84 -5.51 -5.37 -9.12
N GLY A 85 -4.68 -5.11 -8.10
CA GLY A 85 -4.38 -3.78 -7.59
C GLY A 85 -2.95 -3.32 -7.91
N MET A 86 -2.34 -3.89 -8.96
CA MET A 86 -1.03 -3.47 -9.48
C MET A 86 -1.19 -2.85 -10.86
N HIS A 87 -0.45 -1.79 -11.15
CA HIS A 87 -0.54 -1.08 -12.42
C HIS A 87 0.83 -0.87 -13.09
N ASP A 88 1.92 -0.99 -12.36
CA ASP A 88 3.28 -1.06 -12.88
C ASP A 88 3.84 -2.48 -12.87
N ASP A 89 4.80 -2.75 -13.75
CA ASP A 89 5.55 -4.00 -13.74
C ASP A 89 6.58 -4.04 -12.58
N GLY A 90 7.32 -5.14 -12.48
CA GLY A 90 8.34 -5.30 -11.44
C GLY A 90 9.42 -4.21 -11.46
N ARG A 91 9.73 -3.65 -12.64
CA ARG A 91 10.69 -2.54 -12.75
C ARG A 91 10.11 -1.27 -12.13
N GLY A 92 8.86 -0.91 -12.46
CA GLY A 92 8.18 0.26 -11.89
C GLY A 92 8.06 0.15 -10.37
N VAL A 93 7.70 -1.03 -9.84
CA VAL A 93 7.66 -1.25 -8.38
C VAL A 93 9.03 -1.10 -7.73
N MET A 94 10.10 -1.65 -8.33
CA MET A 94 11.46 -1.48 -7.80
C MET A 94 11.91 -0.02 -7.84
N GLN A 95 11.58 0.69 -8.92
CA GLN A 95 11.83 2.12 -9.05
C GLN A 95 11.13 2.89 -7.92
N TYR A 96 9.87 2.59 -7.66
CA TYR A 96 9.11 3.21 -6.56
C TYR A 96 9.73 2.92 -5.19
N ILE A 97 10.16 1.68 -4.93
CA ILE A 97 10.88 1.31 -3.71
C ILE A 97 12.11 2.23 -3.55
N LEU A 98 12.94 2.34 -4.59
CA LEU A 98 14.16 3.15 -4.56
C LEU A 98 13.90 4.65 -4.47
N GLU A 99 12.81 5.13 -5.07
CA GLU A 99 12.37 6.53 -4.94
C GLU A 99 12.07 6.87 -3.49
N VAL A 100 11.30 6.04 -2.79
CA VAL A 100 10.95 6.26 -1.39
C VAL A 100 12.17 6.07 -0.49
N THR A 101 12.96 5.02 -0.71
CA THR A 101 14.02 4.60 0.24
C THR A 101 15.36 5.30 0.00
N HIS A 102 15.66 5.73 -1.23
CA HIS A 102 16.97 6.27 -1.61
C HIS A 102 16.88 7.58 -2.41
N GLY A 103 15.67 8.06 -2.75
CA GLY A 103 15.50 9.34 -3.42
C GLY A 103 16.07 9.40 -4.83
N ILE A 104 16.07 8.27 -5.56
CA ILE A 104 16.71 8.18 -6.88
C ILE A 104 16.21 9.22 -7.89
N HIS A 105 14.97 9.72 -7.73
CA HIS A 105 14.39 10.80 -8.56
C HIS A 105 14.29 12.15 -7.86
N ASN A 106 15.02 12.40 -6.77
CA ASN A 106 15.03 13.73 -6.14
C ASN A 106 15.54 14.83 -7.09
N HIS A 107 16.35 14.46 -8.09
CA HIS A 107 16.81 15.37 -9.15
C HIS A 107 15.74 15.69 -10.21
N TRP A 108 14.60 14.99 -10.20
CA TRP A 108 13.43 15.28 -11.04
C TRP A 108 12.42 16.23 -10.38
N LYS A 109 12.87 17.00 -9.38
CA LYS A 109 12.07 18.09 -8.83
C LYS A 109 12.08 19.27 -9.79
N LYS A 110 10.94 19.94 -9.89
CA LYS A 110 10.75 21.17 -10.64
C LYS A 110 11.72 22.24 -10.18
N ASP A 111 12.37 22.89 -11.14
CA ASP A 111 13.22 24.06 -10.96
C ASP A 111 12.91 25.10 -12.06
N GLU A 112 13.62 26.22 -12.06
CA GLU A 112 13.38 27.30 -13.04
C GLU A 112 13.67 26.86 -14.48
N ASP A 113 14.63 25.96 -14.68
CA ASP A 113 15.05 25.46 -15.99
C ASP A 113 14.15 24.32 -16.49
N HIS A 114 13.52 23.59 -15.57
CA HIS A 114 12.70 22.41 -15.82
C HIS A 114 11.31 22.49 -15.16
N PRO A 115 10.43 23.40 -15.62
CA PRO A 115 9.10 23.59 -15.04
C PRO A 115 8.15 22.40 -15.22
N GLU A 116 8.47 21.46 -16.10
CA GLU A 116 7.72 20.23 -16.41
C GLU A 116 7.95 19.07 -15.42
N ARG A 117 8.98 19.19 -14.57
CA ARG A 117 9.35 18.18 -13.57
C ARG A 117 8.39 18.17 -12.37
N TRP A 118 8.54 17.19 -11.48
CA TRP A 118 7.61 16.98 -10.37
C TRP A 118 7.68 18.08 -9.32
N GLY A 119 6.53 18.46 -8.76
CA GLY A 119 6.49 19.45 -7.67
C GLY A 119 7.23 19.00 -6.41
N TYR A 120 7.30 17.70 -6.16
CA TYR A 120 7.97 17.11 -4.99
C TYR A 120 8.34 15.65 -5.24
N THR A 121 9.23 15.11 -4.41
CA THR A 121 9.35 13.68 -4.14
C THR A 121 9.10 13.45 -2.65
N TYR A 122 8.53 12.30 -2.26
CA TYR A 122 8.35 12.02 -0.83
C TYR A 122 9.68 12.02 -0.08
N ASN A 123 10.69 11.41 -0.67
CA ASN A 123 12.00 11.27 -0.06
C ASN A 123 12.64 12.62 0.27
N GLU A 124 12.65 13.57 -0.68
CA GLU A 124 13.22 14.90 -0.46
C GLU A 124 12.55 15.62 0.71
N ARG A 125 11.23 15.44 0.87
CA ARG A 125 10.47 16.07 1.95
C ARG A 125 10.86 15.54 3.34
N PHE A 126 11.02 14.23 3.51
CA PHE A 126 11.25 13.65 4.85
C PHE A 126 12.70 13.29 5.18
N ALA A 127 13.57 13.02 4.20
CA ALA A 127 14.87 12.41 4.45
C ALA A 127 15.74 13.24 5.41
N SER A 128 15.74 14.57 5.23
CA SER A 128 16.50 15.48 6.10
C SER A 128 15.95 15.61 7.53
N GLN A 129 14.74 15.11 7.80
CA GLN A 129 14.14 15.11 9.13
C GLN A 129 14.51 13.85 9.94
N LEU A 130 14.81 12.74 9.27
CA LEU A 130 15.13 11.47 9.93
C LEU A 130 16.34 11.53 10.90
N PRO A 131 17.43 12.28 10.63
CA PRO A 131 18.48 12.49 11.63
C PRO A 131 17.95 12.99 12.98
N PHE A 132 17.05 13.98 12.98
CA PHE A 132 16.44 14.52 14.20
C PHE A 132 15.60 13.45 14.93
N VAL A 133 14.88 12.62 14.18
CA VAL A 133 14.07 11.52 14.73
C VAL A 133 14.97 10.50 15.43
N PHE A 134 16.06 10.07 14.81
CA PHE A 134 16.99 9.12 15.41
C PHE A 134 17.73 9.67 16.62
N GLN A 135 18.18 10.93 16.57
CA GLN A 135 18.76 11.60 17.74
C GLN A 135 17.77 11.61 18.91
N ARG A 136 16.48 11.86 18.63
CA ARG A 136 15.45 11.84 19.66
C ARG A 136 15.19 10.43 20.22
N ILE A 137 15.14 9.41 19.37
CA ILE A 137 15.02 8.01 19.80
C ILE A 137 16.22 7.63 20.69
N LYS A 138 17.45 7.95 20.25
CA LYS A 138 18.67 7.66 20.99
C LYS A 138 18.71 8.37 22.34
N ALA A 139 18.39 9.67 22.37
CA ALA A 139 18.36 10.43 23.62
C ALA A 139 17.33 9.89 24.62
N ASP A 140 16.16 9.44 24.13
CA ASP A 140 15.16 8.79 24.97
C ASP A 140 15.69 7.46 25.55
N TYR A 141 16.33 6.64 24.71
CA TYR A 141 16.93 5.37 25.13
C TYR A 141 18.06 5.58 26.15
N ASP A 142 19.04 6.42 25.85
CA ASP A 142 20.19 6.70 26.73
C ASP A 142 19.73 7.21 28.10
N LYS A 143 18.69 8.06 28.13
CA LYS A 143 18.18 8.66 29.37
C LYS A 143 17.32 7.70 30.20
N LYS A 144 16.52 6.86 29.55
CA LYS A 144 15.44 6.08 30.21
C LYS A 144 15.71 4.58 30.24
N GLY A 145 16.69 4.09 29.49
CA GLY A 145 16.89 2.66 29.21
C GLY A 145 15.76 2.02 28.40
N ARG A 146 14.88 2.80 27.75
CA ARG A 146 13.73 2.32 26.97
C ARG A 146 13.23 3.36 25.97
N ILE A 147 12.67 2.90 24.85
CA ILE A 147 12.09 3.75 23.80
C ILE A 147 10.58 3.85 24.02
N THR A 148 10.08 5.04 24.37
CA THR A 148 8.63 5.22 24.67
C THR A 148 8.08 6.58 24.24
N GLY A 149 8.85 7.34 23.47
CA GLY A 149 8.39 8.57 22.86
C GLY A 149 7.23 8.31 21.91
N ARG A 150 6.44 9.35 21.68
CA ARG A 150 5.31 9.36 20.73
C ARG A 150 5.50 10.40 19.64
N ASP A 151 6.61 11.13 19.72
CA ASP A 151 7.03 12.27 18.91
C ASP A 151 8.13 11.90 17.91
N TYR A 152 8.33 10.60 17.65
CA TYR A 152 9.14 10.13 16.54
C TYR A 152 8.31 10.27 15.26
N HIS A 153 8.42 11.43 14.62
CA HIS A 153 7.62 11.76 13.44
C HIS A 153 8.40 12.57 12.41
N PHE A 154 8.02 12.42 11.16
CA PHE A 154 8.42 13.31 10.06
C PHE A 154 7.17 13.74 9.29
N SER A 155 7.23 14.94 8.70
CA SER A 155 6.14 15.51 7.90
C SER A 155 6.60 15.70 6.47
N THR A 156 5.71 15.49 5.50
CA THR A 156 5.97 15.86 4.11
C THR A 156 5.25 17.14 3.69
N TRP A 157 4.30 17.61 4.51
CA TRP A 157 3.52 18.81 4.25
C TRP A 157 4.22 20.07 4.75
N ILE A 158 4.31 21.07 3.88
CA ILE A 158 4.80 22.43 4.15
C ILE A 158 3.69 23.41 3.78
N THR A 159 3.02 23.98 4.78
CA THR A 159 1.85 24.85 4.58
C THR A 159 2.11 26.01 3.62
N GLY A 160 3.29 26.64 3.69
CA GLY A 160 3.63 27.77 2.83
C GLY A 160 3.89 27.42 1.35
N GLU A 161 4.05 26.13 1.03
CA GLU A 161 4.34 25.64 -0.32
C GLU A 161 3.20 24.80 -0.90
N ASP A 162 2.45 24.09 -0.05
CA ASP A 162 1.55 23.02 -0.51
C ASP A 162 0.07 23.45 -0.58
N ILE A 163 -0.31 24.58 0.03
CA ILE A 163 -1.68 25.13 -0.04
C ILE A 163 -1.81 26.29 -1.03
N ILE A 164 -0.71 26.71 -1.66
CA ILE A 164 -0.72 27.85 -2.57
C ILE A 164 -1.43 27.49 -3.88
N PRO A 165 -2.12 28.44 -4.54
CA PRO A 165 -2.87 28.16 -5.78
C PRO A 165 -2.05 27.58 -6.92
N GLU A 166 -0.74 27.86 -6.97
CA GLU A 166 0.18 27.42 -8.01
C GLU A 166 0.63 25.96 -7.84
N GLN A 167 0.39 25.36 -6.67
CA GLN A 167 0.70 23.95 -6.39
C GLN A 167 -0.47 23.07 -6.82
N GLU A 168 -0.34 22.41 -7.97
CA GLU A 168 -1.37 21.54 -8.54
C GLU A 168 -1.31 20.11 -7.98
N ASP A 169 -0.14 19.65 -7.55
CA ASP A 169 0.11 18.30 -7.05
C ASP A 169 0.85 18.34 -5.70
N PRO A 170 0.18 18.71 -4.58
CA PRO A 170 0.83 18.69 -3.28
C PRO A 170 1.09 17.25 -2.79
N PRO A 171 1.98 17.04 -1.80
CA PRO A 171 2.27 15.70 -1.26
C PRO A 171 1.04 15.02 -0.71
N CYS A 172 0.82 13.75 -1.07
CA CYS A 172 -0.31 12.98 -0.52
C CYS A 172 -0.02 12.40 0.87
N LEU A 173 1.17 11.82 1.07
CA LEU A 173 1.69 11.55 2.41
C LEU A 173 1.75 12.86 3.18
N GLN A 174 1.40 12.85 4.46
CA GLN A 174 1.46 14.01 5.34
C GLN A 174 2.41 13.74 6.50
N ILE A 175 2.27 12.60 7.15
CA ILE A 175 3.00 12.25 8.38
C ILE A 175 3.44 10.79 8.30
N GLY A 176 4.69 10.52 8.69
CA GLY A 176 5.14 9.21 9.16
C GLY A 176 5.39 9.24 10.67
N ASN A 177 4.80 8.32 11.43
CA ASN A 177 4.97 8.20 12.87
C ASN A 177 5.49 6.80 13.24
N ILE A 178 6.56 6.78 14.03
CA ILE A 178 7.24 5.55 14.44
C ILE A 178 6.93 5.32 15.92
N ARG A 179 6.54 4.09 16.27
CA ARG A 179 6.10 3.74 17.63
C ARG A 179 6.72 2.43 18.09
N PHE A 180 7.42 2.48 19.20
CA PHE A 180 8.06 1.32 19.80
C PHE A 180 7.23 0.81 20.98
N LEU A 181 6.89 -0.49 20.97
CA LEU A 181 6.14 -1.18 22.02
C LEU A 181 6.87 -2.47 22.40
N MET A 182 6.65 -2.95 23.62
CA MET A 182 7.10 -4.31 24.00
C MET A 182 5.99 -5.30 23.67
N ASP A 183 6.35 -6.44 23.10
CA ASP A 183 5.42 -7.56 22.94
C ASP A 183 5.26 -8.35 24.26
N GLU A 184 4.44 -9.40 24.22
CA GLU A 184 4.20 -10.28 25.38
C GLU A 184 5.45 -11.07 25.83
N ASN A 185 6.45 -11.21 24.96
CA ASN A 185 7.72 -11.88 25.23
C ASN A 185 8.82 -10.90 25.70
N GLY A 186 8.50 -9.61 25.81
CA GLY A 186 9.45 -8.56 26.19
C GLY A 186 10.39 -8.12 25.05
N GLN A 187 10.08 -8.45 23.80
CA GLN A 187 10.81 -8.01 22.62
C GLN A 187 10.36 -6.61 22.19
N GLN A 188 11.30 -5.79 21.73
CA GLN A 188 11.00 -4.45 21.24
C GLN A 188 10.44 -4.53 19.82
N VAL A 189 9.24 -4.03 19.60
CA VAL A 189 8.54 -4.03 18.31
C VAL A 189 8.34 -2.61 17.79
N MET A 190 8.74 -2.35 16.54
CA MET A 190 8.54 -1.07 15.86
C MET A 190 7.29 -1.12 14.98
N ASN A 191 6.34 -0.26 15.29
CA ASN A 191 5.13 -0.02 14.51
C ASN A 191 5.29 1.27 13.71
N TYR A 192 4.69 1.32 12.53
CA TYR A 192 4.76 2.47 11.64
C TYR A 192 3.36 2.90 11.24
N MET A 193 3.07 4.19 11.36
CA MET A 193 1.79 4.75 10.96
C MET A 193 2.02 5.88 9.97
N THR A 194 1.23 5.91 8.91
CA THR A 194 1.25 6.98 7.92
C THR A 194 -0.12 7.63 7.80
N ILE A 195 -0.13 8.95 7.61
CA ILE A 195 -1.35 9.73 7.39
C ILE A 195 -1.26 10.36 6.01
N TRP A 196 -2.31 10.19 5.22
CA TRP A 196 -2.40 10.62 3.83
C TRP A 196 -3.65 11.47 3.62
N ARG A 197 -3.50 12.59 2.89
CA ARG A 197 -4.65 13.45 2.55
C ARG A 197 -5.52 12.85 1.43
N SER A 198 -4.92 12.06 0.54
CA SER A 198 -5.55 11.55 -0.68
C SER A 198 -4.75 10.39 -1.27
N ARG A 199 -5.39 9.29 -1.68
CA ARG A 199 -4.71 8.10 -2.24
C ARG A 199 -5.54 7.45 -3.34
N ASP A 200 -4.93 7.25 -4.50
CA ASP A 200 -5.48 6.43 -5.58
C ASP A 200 -5.37 4.95 -5.20
N LEU A 201 -6.51 4.35 -4.86
CA LEU A 201 -6.58 2.99 -4.35
C LEU A 201 -6.27 1.94 -5.41
N LEU A 202 -6.70 2.16 -6.65
CA LEU A 202 -6.56 1.13 -7.68
C LEU A 202 -5.15 1.10 -8.24
N LYS A 203 -4.59 2.28 -8.56
CA LYS A 203 -3.35 2.36 -9.35
C LYS A 203 -2.08 2.64 -8.59
N ALA A 204 -2.15 3.18 -7.36
CA ALA A 204 -0.96 3.58 -6.64
C ALA A 204 -0.84 2.94 -5.25
N TRP A 205 -1.95 2.66 -4.57
CA TRP A 205 -1.94 2.35 -3.14
C TRP A 205 -1.09 1.14 -2.76
N ASN A 206 -1.10 0.04 -3.52
CA ASN A 206 -0.32 -1.14 -3.20
C ASN A 206 1.20 -0.89 -3.38
N GLU A 207 1.59 -0.32 -4.52
CA GLU A 207 2.97 0.02 -4.85
C GLU A 207 3.56 1.02 -3.84
N ASN A 208 2.75 2.02 -3.46
CA ASN A 208 3.09 2.99 -2.43
C ASN A 208 3.37 2.31 -1.09
N ASN A 209 2.52 1.36 -0.69
CA ASN A 209 2.70 0.62 0.56
C ASN A 209 3.88 -0.32 0.53
N ILE A 210 4.20 -0.95 -0.60
CA ILE A 210 5.43 -1.74 -0.75
C ILE A 210 6.64 -0.84 -0.45
N GLY A 211 6.69 0.36 -1.04
CA GLY A 211 7.74 1.35 -0.74
C GLY A 211 7.79 1.78 0.73
N GLN A 212 6.63 2.01 1.37
CA GLN A 212 6.55 2.38 2.79
C GLN A 212 7.01 1.25 3.72
N VAL A 213 6.74 -0.02 3.39
CA VAL A 213 7.21 -1.17 4.16
C VAL A 213 8.71 -1.37 4.02
N GLU A 214 9.28 -1.15 2.83
CA GLU A 214 10.74 -1.16 2.67
C GLU A 214 11.40 -0.01 3.44
N LEU A 215 10.79 1.18 3.48
CA LEU A 215 11.24 2.28 4.34
C LEU A 215 11.15 1.92 5.83
N MET A 216 10.07 1.28 6.26
CA MET A 216 9.89 0.78 7.62
C MET A 216 11.02 -0.18 8.02
N LYS A 217 11.42 -1.08 7.13
CA LYS A 217 12.55 -2.01 7.36
C LYS A 217 13.87 -1.27 7.58
N LEU A 218 14.16 -0.30 6.71
CA LEU A 218 15.37 0.52 6.83
C LEU A 218 15.42 1.28 8.15
N ILE A 219 14.31 1.91 8.56
CA ILE A 219 14.21 2.63 9.84
C ILE A 219 14.40 1.68 11.03
N ARG A 220 13.80 0.48 10.96
CA ARG A 220 13.97 -0.55 12.00
C ARG A 220 15.44 -0.94 12.10
N ASP A 221 16.06 -1.33 10.99
CA ASP A 221 17.45 -1.81 10.95
C ASP A 221 18.40 -0.73 11.50
N LYS A 222 18.24 0.52 11.03
CA LYS A 222 18.99 1.66 11.54
C LYS A 222 18.83 1.87 13.04
N THR A 223 17.60 1.75 13.56
CA THR A 223 17.34 1.94 15.00
C THR A 223 17.95 0.80 15.82
N SER A 224 17.81 -0.44 15.34
CA SER A 224 18.39 -1.64 15.95
C SER A 224 19.91 -1.51 16.05
N ASP A 225 20.57 -1.13 14.95
CA ASP A 225 22.01 -0.91 14.89
C ASP A 225 22.45 0.27 15.76
N MET A 226 21.73 1.38 15.74
CA MET A 226 22.07 2.55 16.55
C MET A 226 22.01 2.27 18.05
N LEU A 227 21.03 1.46 18.49
CA LEU A 227 20.78 1.18 19.90
C LEU A 227 21.43 -0.11 20.39
N GLN A 228 21.94 -0.95 19.47
CA GLN A 228 22.53 -2.26 19.76
C GLN A 228 21.55 -3.18 20.51
N ILE A 229 20.27 -3.14 20.14
CA ILE A 229 19.22 -4.03 20.64
C ILE A 229 18.42 -4.60 19.47
N PRO A 230 17.96 -5.85 19.52
CA PRO A 230 17.07 -6.39 18.50
C PRO A 230 15.73 -5.65 18.51
N ILE A 231 15.23 -5.34 17.32
CA ILE A 231 13.91 -4.74 17.12
C ILE A 231 13.15 -5.55 16.07
N GLU A 232 11.93 -5.96 16.40
CA GLU A 232 11.04 -6.65 15.47
C GLU A 232 10.16 -5.64 14.72
N LEU A 233 9.70 -6.03 13.53
CA LEU A 233 8.67 -5.27 12.82
C LEU A 233 7.30 -5.58 13.43
N GLY A 234 6.57 -4.51 13.72
CA GLY A 234 5.16 -4.57 14.12
C GLY A 234 4.24 -4.23 12.97
N SER A 235 3.07 -3.70 13.33
CA SER A 235 2.04 -3.36 12.36
C SER A 235 2.38 -2.09 11.57
N TYR A 236 1.87 -2.05 10.35
CA TYR A 236 1.82 -0.85 9.52
C TYR A 236 0.38 -0.35 9.44
N ILE A 237 0.15 0.92 9.76
CA ILE A 237 -1.17 1.55 9.73
C ILE A 237 -1.18 2.67 8.69
N ASP A 238 -1.96 2.49 7.63
CA ASP A 238 -2.21 3.51 6.61
C ASP A 238 -3.54 4.21 6.92
N THR A 239 -3.50 5.52 7.17
CA THR A 239 -4.73 6.31 7.36
C THR A 239 -4.87 7.31 6.24
N SER A 240 -5.87 7.11 5.39
CA SER A 240 -6.17 8.00 4.27
C SER A 240 -7.46 8.75 4.54
N THR A 241 -7.43 10.09 4.50
CA THR A 241 -8.65 10.91 4.65
C THR A 241 -9.54 10.87 3.40
N SER A 242 -8.96 10.54 2.25
CA SER A 242 -9.63 10.28 0.98
C SER A 242 -8.91 9.12 0.29
N LEU A 243 -9.37 7.90 0.53
CA LEU A 243 -8.98 6.73 -0.24
C LEU A 243 -10.03 6.52 -1.33
N HIS A 244 -9.62 6.52 -2.59
CA HIS A 244 -10.58 6.66 -3.68
C HIS A 244 -10.31 5.78 -4.90
N LEU A 245 -11.39 5.46 -5.61
CA LEU A 245 -11.41 4.87 -6.94
C LEU A 245 -11.99 5.93 -7.89
N TYR A 246 -11.20 6.38 -8.87
CA TYR A 246 -11.65 7.44 -9.78
C TYR A 246 -12.84 7.01 -10.65
N GLY A 247 -13.73 7.97 -10.93
CA GLY A 247 -14.81 7.79 -11.90
C GLY A 247 -14.28 7.45 -13.30
N LEU A 248 -13.09 7.96 -13.65
CA LEU A 248 -12.38 7.61 -14.88
C LEU A 248 -12.23 6.09 -15.08
N TYR A 249 -12.05 5.34 -13.98
CA TYR A 249 -11.83 3.90 -14.07
C TYR A 249 -13.13 3.15 -14.37
N VAL A 250 -14.27 3.70 -13.96
CA VAL A 250 -15.59 3.19 -14.37
C VAL A 250 -15.73 3.33 -15.87
N ASP A 251 -15.43 4.51 -16.42
CA ASP A 251 -15.67 4.82 -17.83
C ASP A 251 -14.65 4.18 -18.78
N ARG A 252 -13.35 4.27 -18.45
CA ARG A 252 -12.25 3.90 -19.35
C ARG A 252 -11.71 2.50 -19.10
N ASP A 253 -11.59 2.13 -17.83
CA ASP A 253 -10.90 0.90 -17.42
C ASP A 253 -11.90 -0.23 -17.08
N ASN A 254 -13.21 0.04 -17.19
CA ASN A 254 -14.29 -0.90 -16.89
C ASN A 254 -14.19 -1.46 -15.46
N LEU A 255 -14.03 -0.55 -14.48
CA LEU A 255 -13.85 -0.86 -13.06
C LEU A 255 -14.86 -1.91 -12.56
N GLU A 256 -16.14 -1.76 -12.91
CA GLU A 256 -17.18 -2.69 -12.47
C GLU A 256 -16.89 -4.13 -12.93
N LYS A 257 -16.43 -4.31 -14.17
CA LYS A 257 -16.01 -5.63 -14.67
C LYS A 257 -14.76 -6.14 -13.95
N GLN A 258 -13.81 -5.25 -13.62
CA GLN A 258 -12.63 -5.65 -12.83
C GLN A 258 -13.05 -6.12 -11.44
N ILE A 259 -13.97 -5.40 -10.78
CA ILE A 259 -14.53 -5.78 -9.48
C ILE A 259 -15.27 -7.12 -9.59
N GLU A 260 -16.09 -7.35 -10.62
CA GLU A 260 -16.71 -8.66 -10.88
C GLU A 260 -15.68 -9.78 -11.06
N GLN A 261 -14.56 -9.51 -11.76
CA GLN A 261 -13.47 -10.47 -11.96
C GLN A 261 -12.72 -10.77 -10.67
N MET A 262 -12.43 -9.74 -9.86
CA MET A 262 -11.81 -9.86 -8.54
C MET A 262 -12.69 -10.68 -7.59
N ARG A 263 -14.01 -10.42 -7.59
CA ARG A 263 -14.99 -11.22 -6.83
C ARG A 263 -15.11 -12.63 -7.37
N GLY A 264 -14.95 -12.81 -8.67
CA GLY A 264 -15.13 -14.10 -9.33
C GLY A 264 -16.59 -14.57 -9.38
N TYR A 265 -17.57 -13.67 -9.20
CA TYR A 265 -19.01 -13.90 -9.39
C TYR A 265 -19.72 -12.54 -9.58
N LYS A 266 -20.87 -12.54 -10.26
CA LYS A 266 -21.68 -11.34 -10.50
C LYS A 266 -22.78 -11.12 -9.47
N ASP A 267 -23.38 -12.21 -9.00
CA ASP A 267 -24.49 -12.18 -8.05
C ASP A 267 -24.45 -13.38 -7.10
N ASP A 268 -25.30 -13.34 -6.07
CA ASP A 268 -25.38 -14.38 -5.04
C ASP A 268 -25.76 -15.76 -5.60
N GLU A 269 -26.50 -15.82 -6.72
CA GLU A 269 -26.90 -17.07 -7.35
C GLU A 269 -25.74 -17.72 -8.12
N GLU A 270 -24.94 -16.91 -8.83
CA GLU A 270 -23.71 -17.37 -9.46
C GLU A 270 -22.69 -17.83 -8.42
N LEU A 271 -22.53 -17.10 -7.32
CA LEU A 271 -21.67 -17.48 -6.19
C LEU A 271 -22.07 -18.87 -5.64
N SER A 272 -23.35 -19.06 -5.36
CA SER A 272 -23.92 -20.35 -4.93
C SER A 272 -23.55 -21.49 -5.89
N ARG A 273 -23.81 -21.32 -7.18
CA ARG A 273 -23.50 -22.32 -8.21
C ARG A 273 -22.01 -22.64 -8.29
N LYS A 274 -21.15 -21.62 -8.23
CA LYS A 274 -19.69 -21.79 -8.25
C LYS A 274 -19.18 -22.54 -7.03
N PHE A 275 -19.70 -22.21 -5.85
CA PHE A 275 -19.32 -22.89 -4.61
C PHE A 275 -19.77 -24.37 -4.61
N ILE A 276 -21.00 -24.66 -5.06
CA ILE A 276 -21.50 -26.04 -5.21
C ILE A 276 -20.57 -26.85 -6.12
N ARG A 277 -20.21 -26.31 -7.30
CA ARG A 277 -19.27 -26.97 -8.24
C ARG A 277 -17.90 -27.23 -7.62
N ARG A 278 -17.44 -26.38 -6.70
CA ARG A 278 -16.16 -26.57 -6.00
C ARG A 278 -16.25 -27.70 -4.97
N ILE A 279 -17.32 -27.74 -4.18
CA ILE A 279 -17.58 -28.85 -3.23
C ILE A 279 -17.69 -30.19 -3.96
N GLU A 280 -18.27 -30.21 -5.16
CA GLU A 280 -18.34 -31.43 -6.00
C GLU A 280 -16.97 -32.01 -6.32
N LYS A 281 -16.00 -31.13 -6.61
CA LYS A 281 -14.64 -31.50 -7.03
C LYS A 281 -13.69 -31.82 -5.88
N ARG A 282 -14.06 -31.58 -4.62
CA ARG A 282 -13.20 -31.85 -3.45
C ARG A 282 -13.01 -33.34 -3.22
N GLU A 283 -11.84 -33.88 -3.48
CA GLU A 283 -11.57 -35.32 -3.31
C GLU A 283 -11.50 -35.74 -1.83
N ASP A 284 -11.23 -34.78 -0.95
CA ASP A 284 -11.09 -34.95 0.49
C ASP A 284 -12.43 -34.99 1.25
N MET A 285 -13.56 -34.78 0.57
CA MET A 285 -14.91 -34.88 1.15
C MET A 285 -15.62 -36.15 0.72
N GLY A 286 -16.25 -36.85 1.67
CA GLY A 286 -17.07 -38.03 1.41
C GLY A 286 -18.37 -37.70 0.65
N PHE A 287 -18.97 -38.71 -0.01
CA PHE A 287 -20.20 -38.54 -0.80
C PHE A 287 -21.36 -37.93 0.01
N PHE A 288 -21.60 -38.44 1.23
CA PHE A 288 -22.68 -37.96 2.10
C PHE A 288 -22.44 -36.54 2.60
N GLU A 289 -21.18 -36.18 2.88
CA GLU A 289 -20.79 -34.83 3.30
C GLU A 289 -21.07 -33.83 2.18
N LYS A 290 -20.62 -34.12 0.94
CA LYS A 290 -20.93 -33.30 -0.24
C LYS A 290 -22.45 -33.15 -0.45
N LEU A 291 -23.20 -34.25 -0.32
CA LEU A 291 -24.66 -34.22 -0.50
C LEU A 291 -25.35 -33.36 0.55
N SER A 292 -24.90 -33.43 1.81
CA SER A 292 -25.43 -32.63 2.91
C SER A 292 -25.18 -31.13 2.69
N THR A 293 -23.96 -30.75 2.34
CA THR A 293 -23.58 -29.35 2.05
C THR A 293 -24.36 -28.78 0.87
N LYS A 294 -24.57 -29.57 -0.19
CA LYS A 294 -25.41 -29.16 -1.34
C LYS A 294 -26.86 -28.97 -0.95
N ARG A 295 -27.44 -29.90 -0.18
CA ARG A 295 -28.83 -29.79 0.29
C ARG A 295 -29.01 -28.55 1.16
N TRP A 296 -28.06 -28.29 2.06
CA TRP A 296 -28.05 -27.11 2.89
C TRP A 296 -27.98 -25.83 2.05
N LEU A 297 -27.01 -25.70 1.12
CA LEU A 297 -26.90 -24.54 0.23
C LEU A 297 -28.19 -24.33 -0.59
N ASN A 298 -28.70 -25.38 -1.24
CA ASN A 298 -29.93 -25.29 -2.03
C ASN A 298 -31.16 -24.92 -1.19
N SER A 299 -31.20 -25.30 0.09
CA SER A 299 -32.25 -24.89 1.03
C SER A 299 -32.11 -23.43 1.43
N VAL A 300 -30.88 -22.97 1.71
CA VAL A 300 -30.55 -21.58 2.04
C VAL A 300 -30.98 -20.66 0.90
N PHE A 301 -30.59 -20.93 -0.35
CA PHE A 301 -30.91 -20.07 -1.51
C PHE A 301 -32.39 -20.06 -1.93
N LYS A 302 -33.23 -20.95 -1.39
CA LYS A 302 -34.68 -20.97 -1.63
C LYS A 302 -35.47 -20.02 -0.72
N HIS A 303 -34.92 -19.63 0.44
CA HIS A 303 -35.60 -18.79 1.44
C HIS A 303 -34.82 -17.50 1.70
N ARG A 304 -34.81 -16.59 0.71
CA ARG A 304 -33.99 -15.37 0.69
C ARG A 304 -34.32 -14.33 1.79
N ASP A 305 -35.46 -14.47 2.45
CA ASP A 305 -35.95 -13.53 3.47
C ASP A 305 -35.62 -13.95 4.92
N ASP A 306 -34.91 -15.06 5.11
CA ASP A 306 -34.55 -15.53 6.45
C ASP A 306 -33.25 -14.86 6.97
N ARG A 307 -33.18 -14.60 8.28
CA ARG A 307 -31.93 -14.18 8.95
C ARG A 307 -30.82 -15.23 8.75
N ASP A 308 -31.19 -16.50 8.72
CA ASP A 308 -30.25 -17.59 8.48
C ASP A 308 -29.67 -17.57 7.06
N TYR A 309 -30.44 -17.09 6.08
CA TYR A 309 -29.94 -16.89 4.71
C TYR A 309 -28.86 -15.82 4.65
N GLN A 310 -29.09 -14.67 5.30
CA GLN A 310 -28.12 -13.57 5.32
C GLN A 310 -26.81 -13.98 6.03
N ALA A 311 -26.91 -14.68 7.16
CA ALA A 311 -25.75 -15.18 7.88
C ALA A 311 -24.95 -16.20 7.04
N ALA A 312 -25.63 -17.16 6.41
CA ALA A 312 -25.00 -18.15 5.55
C ALA A 312 -24.34 -17.53 4.32
N LEU A 313 -24.98 -16.54 3.70
CA LEU A 313 -24.45 -15.81 2.55
C LEU A 313 -23.20 -15.00 2.93
N ILE A 314 -23.19 -14.37 4.10
CA ILE A 314 -22.01 -13.66 4.63
C ILE A 314 -20.83 -14.63 4.76
N GLU A 315 -21.04 -15.79 5.40
CA GLU A 315 -19.98 -16.78 5.57
C GLU A 315 -19.50 -17.37 4.24
N LEU A 316 -20.42 -17.57 3.29
CA LEU A 316 -20.08 -17.99 1.93
C LEU A 316 -19.21 -16.96 1.22
N LYS A 317 -19.60 -15.68 1.28
CA LYS A 317 -18.85 -14.56 0.70
C LYS A 317 -17.46 -14.49 1.29
N LYS A 318 -17.31 -14.53 2.62
CA LYS A 318 -16.01 -14.54 3.31
C LYS A 318 -15.10 -15.66 2.80
N ARG A 319 -15.60 -16.90 2.73
CA ARG A 319 -14.81 -18.06 2.27
C ARG A 319 -14.37 -17.90 0.82
N TRP A 320 -15.28 -17.44 -0.04
CA TRP A 320 -14.99 -17.23 -1.44
C TRP A 320 -13.99 -16.08 -1.65
N ASP A 321 -14.12 -15.01 -0.87
CA ASP A 321 -13.21 -13.86 -0.90
C ASP A 321 -11.78 -14.29 -0.59
N ILE A 322 -11.59 -15.09 0.47
CA ILE A 322 -10.29 -15.68 0.83
C ILE A 322 -9.71 -16.51 -0.33
N ASP A 323 -10.54 -17.30 -1.02
CA ASP A 323 -10.10 -18.08 -2.18
C ASP A 323 -9.64 -17.19 -3.35
N MET A 324 -10.37 -16.11 -3.62
CA MET A 324 -10.07 -15.18 -4.71
C MET A 324 -8.84 -14.33 -4.42
N TYR A 325 -8.72 -13.83 -3.18
CA TYR A 325 -7.51 -13.22 -2.65
C TYR A 325 -6.31 -14.13 -2.90
N LYS A 326 -6.31 -15.36 -2.38
CA LYS A 326 -5.19 -16.30 -2.51
C LYS A 326 -4.82 -16.60 -3.96
N LYS A 327 -5.82 -16.72 -4.84
CA LYS A 327 -5.61 -16.99 -6.26
C LYS A 327 -4.92 -15.83 -7.00
N ASN A 328 -5.22 -14.60 -6.61
CA ASN A 328 -4.79 -13.39 -7.30
C ASN A 328 -3.56 -12.74 -6.64
N SER A 329 -3.12 -13.29 -5.51
CA SER A 329 -1.96 -12.81 -4.77
C SER A 329 -0.69 -13.58 -5.12
N ARG A 330 0.46 -12.90 -5.03
CA ARG A 330 1.79 -13.46 -5.30
C ARG A 330 2.82 -12.90 -4.33
N SER A 331 3.95 -13.59 -4.21
CA SER A 331 5.10 -13.01 -3.53
C SER A 331 5.67 -11.83 -4.32
N LEU A 332 6.40 -10.92 -3.67
CA LEU A 332 7.02 -9.80 -4.37
C LEU A 332 8.08 -10.28 -5.39
N ASP A 333 8.86 -11.30 -5.04
CA ASP A 333 9.88 -11.87 -5.94
C ASP A 333 9.23 -12.57 -7.15
N ASP A 334 8.15 -13.34 -6.94
CA ASP A 334 7.39 -13.94 -8.04
C ASP A 334 6.78 -12.85 -8.93
N TYR A 335 6.36 -11.73 -8.36
CA TYR A 335 5.84 -10.59 -9.12
C TYR A 335 6.92 -9.97 -10.01
N PHE A 336 8.11 -9.70 -9.47
CA PHE A 336 9.24 -9.21 -10.25
C PHE A 336 9.56 -10.17 -11.40
N MET A 337 9.78 -11.45 -11.10
CA MET A 337 10.11 -12.44 -12.13
C MET A 337 9.01 -12.58 -13.19
N SER A 338 7.73 -12.60 -12.81
CA SER A 338 6.64 -12.83 -13.77
C SER A 338 6.29 -11.64 -14.64
N THR A 339 6.63 -10.42 -14.23
CA THR A 339 6.27 -9.20 -14.97
C THR A 339 7.44 -8.55 -15.71
N SER A 340 8.67 -8.71 -15.21
CA SER A 340 9.88 -8.16 -15.86
C SER A 340 10.88 -9.23 -16.31
N GLY A 341 10.71 -10.50 -15.89
CA GLY A 341 11.70 -11.54 -16.14
C GLY A 341 12.98 -11.39 -15.31
N LYS A 342 12.99 -10.52 -14.30
CA LYS A 342 14.17 -10.14 -13.52
C LYS A 342 13.93 -10.24 -12.02
N ASP A 343 14.96 -10.64 -11.29
CA ASP A 343 14.97 -10.58 -9.83
C ASP A 343 15.25 -9.15 -9.32
N LYS A 344 15.15 -8.95 -8.00
CA LYS A 344 15.40 -7.66 -7.35
C LYS A 344 16.77 -7.07 -7.74
N LYS A 345 17.81 -7.90 -7.79
CA LYS A 345 19.17 -7.45 -8.10
C LYS A 345 19.30 -6.98 -9.56
N SER A 346 18.76 -7.76 -10.49
CA SER A 346 18.80 -7.45 -11.92
C SER A 346 17.96 -6.21 -12.24
N LEU A 347 16.84 -6.01 -11.54
CA LEU A 347 16.05 -4.77 -11.65
C LEU A 347 16.84 -3.54 -11.17
N LYS A 348 17.56 -3.64 -10.05
CA LYS A 348 18.44 -2.54 -9.58
C LYS A 348 19.53 -2.20 -10.59
N ARG A 349 20.17 -3.21 -11.20
CA ARG A 349 21.18 -3.00 -12.25
C ARG A 349 20.60 -2.26 -13.46
N LEU A 350 19.42 -2.69 -13.91
CA LEU A 350 18.71 -2.03 -14.99
C LEU A 350 18.41 -0.57 -14.66
N ILE A 351 17.86 -0.28 -13.49
CA ILE A 351 17.54 1.09 -13.06
C ILE A 351 18.82 1.94 -12.97
N ALA A 352 19.91 1.41 -12.41
CA ALA A 352 21.19 2.12 -12.35
C ALA A 352 21.74 2.43 -13.75
N ALA A 353 21.64 1.49 -14.69
CA ALA A 353 22.04 1.72 -16.09
C ALA A 353 21.17 2.78 -16.77
N GLN A 354 19.86 2.78 -16.52
CA GLN A 354 18.93 3.80 -17.03
C GLN A 354 19.30 5.19 -16.51
N MET A 355 19.58 5.32 -15.21
CA MET A 355 19.98 6.59 -14.60
C MET A 355 21.32 7.10 -15.13
N ASP A 356 22.31 6.23 -15.32
CA ASP A 356 23.61 6.61 -15.89
C ASP A 356 23.48 7.04 -17.36
N ALA A 357 22.63 6.36 -18.15
CA ALA A 357 22.34 6.76 -19.52
C ALA A 357 21.63 8.11 -19.60
N GLU A 358 20.68 8.34 -18.69
CA GLU A 358 20.00 9.61 -18.57
C GLU A 358 20.96 10.76 -18.23
N ALA A 359 21.83 10.57 -17.25
CA ALA A 359 22.85 11.55 -16.86
C ALA A 359 23.81 11.90 -18.01
N LYS A 360 23.99 10.98 -18.97
CA LYS A 360 24.75 11.19 -20.22
C LYS A 360 23.93 11.79 -21.36
N GLY A 361 22.67 12.16 -21.13
CA GLY A 361 21.81 12.83 -22.09
C GLY A 361 21.11 11.89 -23.07
N HIS A 362 21.03 10.59 -22.78
CA HIS A 362 20.33 9.63 -23.66
C HIS A 362 18.81 9.62 -23.49
N GLY A 363 18.27 10.39 -22.54
CA GLY A 363 16.83 10.50 -22.24
C GLY A 363 16.36 9.49 -21.19
N LEU A 364 15.15 9.70 -20.67
CA LEU A 364 14.60 8.96 -19.52
C LEU A 364 14.23 7.52 -19.90
N ASN A 365 14.36 6.59 -18.93
CA ASN A 365 13.82 5.23 -19.01
C ASN A 365 14.19 4.46 -20.29
N GLN A 366 15.45 4.51 -20.73
CA GLN A 366 15.90 3.77 -21.92
C GLN A 366 15.57 2.28 -21.83
N SER A 367 15.13 1.69 -22.94
CA SER A 367 14.89 0.24 -23.01
C SER A 367 16.19 -0.54 -22.88
N GLU A 368 16.10 -1.81 -22.47
CA GLU A 368 17.25 -2.70 -22.36
C GLU A 368 18.04 -2.79 -23.68
N GLU A 369 17.32 -2.97 -24.79
CA GLU A 369 17.92 -3.01 -26.14
C GLU A 369 18.70 -1.72 -26.46
N THR A 370 18.19 -0.56 -26.04
CA THR A 370 18.90 0.71 -26.27
C THR A 370 20.13 0.83 -25.36
N LEU A 371 20.03 0.42 -24.10
CA LEU A 371 21.18 0.40 -23.18
C LEU A 371 22.28 -0.53 -23.69
N GLU A 372 21.94 -1.73 -24.16
CA GLU A 372 22.91 -2.65 -24.76
C GLU A 372 23.59 -2.05 -25.99
N LYS A 373 22.83 -1.36 -26.86
CA LYS A 373 23.39 -0.62 -28.01
C LYS A 373 24.31 0.54 -27.60
N LEU A 374 24.05 1.15 -26.44
CA LEU A 374 24.91 2.17 -25.83
C LEU A 374 26.12 1.57 -25.10
N GLY A 375 26.25 0.24 -25.06
CA GLY A 375 27.40 -0.48 -24.49
C GLY A 375 27.27 -0.86 -23.02
N TYR A 376 26.07 -0.82 -22.45
CA TYR A 376 25.82 -1.25 -21.07
C TYR A 376 25.75 -2.78 -20.98
N ASP A 377 26.55 -3.37 -20.08
CA ASP A 377 26.42 -4.77 -19.67
C ASP A 377 25.42 -4.86 -18.51
N LEU A 378 24.13 -5.09 -18.81
CA LEU A 378 23.06 -5.11 -17.81
C LEU A 378 23.16 -6.28 -16.82
N GLU A 379 23.89 -7.34 -17.15
CA GLU A 379 24.10 -8.48 -16.26
C GLU A 379 25.08 -8.10 -15.13
N ASN A 380 26.09 -7.28 -15.45
CA ASN A 380 27.14 -6.92 -14.50
C ASN A 380 27.19 -5.42 -14.14
N PHE A 381 26.29 -4.59 -14.67
CA PHE A 381 26.28 -3.16 -14.39
C PHE A 381 26.21 -2.93 -12.87
N PRO A 382 27.10 -2.12 -12.29
CA PRO A 382 27.05 -1.86 -10.87
C PRO A 382 25.83 -1.00 -10.52
N TYR A 383 25.24 -1.25 -9.36
CA TYR A 383 24.32 -0.29 -8.72
C TYR A 383 24.90 0.09 -7.34
N PRO A 384 24.51 1.24 -6.78
CA PRO A 384 25.01 1.68 -5.48
C PRO A 384 24.74 0.65 -4.38
N GLU A 385 25.77 0.21 -3.64
CA GLU A 385 25.60 -0.75 -2.53
C GLU A 385 24.64 -0.23 -1.45
N GLU A 386 24.55 1.09 -1.30
CA GLU A 386 23.61 1.74 -0.39
C GLU A 386 22.16 1.37 -0.67
N TRP A 387 21.78 0.99 -1.90
CA TRP A 387 20.42 0.57 -2.24
C TRP A 387 19.97 -0.72 -1.53
N ASP A 388 20.89 -1.46 -0.91
CA ASP A 388 20.60 -2.65 -0.11
C ASP A 388 20.62 -2.36 1.41
N THR A 389 20.94 -1.13 1.83
CA THR A 389 21.18 -0.79 3.24
C THR A 389 20.65 0.60 3.61
N TRP A 390 20.92 1.05 4.83
CA TRP A 390 20.59 2.41 5.25
C TRP A 390 21.43 3.46 4.47
N PRO A 391 20.82 4.50 3.88
CA PRO A 391 21.56 5.56 3.21
C PRO A 391 22.41 6.37 4.20
N LYS A 392 23.75 6.29 4.08
CA LYS A 392 24.67 7.05 4.96
C LYS A 392 24.49 8.56 4.85
N SER A 393 23.98 9.06 3.73
CA SER A 393 23.66 10.48 3.56
C SER A 393 22.60 10.96 4.55
N TRP A 394 21.79 10.07 5.12
CA TRP A 394 20.77 10.40 6.13
C TRP A 394 21.32 10.31 7.56
N ASP A 395 22.61 10.02 7.72
CA ASP A 395 23.32 10.14 9.00
C ASP A 395 23.95 11.52 9.18
N ALA A 396 23.70 12.44 8.24
CA ALA A 396 24.18 13.81 8.33
C ALA A 396 23.75 14.45 9.65
N GLU A 397 24.67 15.21 10.26
CA GLU A 397 24.34 16.00 11.43
C GLU A 397 23.15 16.92 11.10
N PRO A 398 22.12 16.97 11.97
CA PRO A 398 20.96 17.77 11.71
C PRO A 398 21.35 19.23 11.52
N ASP A 399 20.85 19.83 10.44
CA ASP A 399 21.10 21.24 10.14
C ASP A 399 20.48 22.12 11.23
N THR A 400 21.34 22.66 12.09
CA THR A 400 20.91 23.47 13.24
C THR A 400 20.23 24.77 12.83
N SER A 401 20.42 25.24 11.58
CA SER A 401 19.70 26.42 11.07
C SER A 401 18.21 26.15 10.86
N LYS A 402 17.81 24.87 10.75
CA LYS A 402 16.42 24.43 10.62
C LYS A 402 15.74 24.17 11.96
N LEU A 403 16.48 24.24 13.07
CA LEU A 403 15.86 24.20 14.39
C LEU A 403 15.05 25.48 14.56
N ALA A 404 13.77 25.34 14.90
CA ALA A 404 13.02 26.48 15.43
C ALA A 404 13.84 27.07 16.60
N GLU A 405 13.97 28.40 16.64
CA GLU A 405 14.61 29.07 17.78
C GLU A 405 13.80 28.73 19.04
N VAL A 406 14.22 27.69 19.76
CA VAL A 406 13.71 27.41 21.08
C VAL A 406 14.37 28.43 21.98
N VAL A 407 13.71 29.58 22.14
CA VAL A 407 14.09 30.58 23.14
C VAL A 407 14.15 29.84 24.48
N LYS A 408 15.37 29.74 25.02
CA LYS A 408 15.65 29.05 26.28
C LYS A 408 15.09 29.81 27.47
#